data_AF-A0A811T8R0-F1
#
_entry.id   AF-A0A811T8R0-F1
#
_cell.length_a   1.000
_cell.length_b   1.000
_cell.length_c   1.000
_cell.angle_alpha   90.00
_cell.angle_beta   90.00
_cell.angle_gamma   90.00
#
_symmetry.space_group_name_H-M   'P 1'
#
loop_
_entity.id
_entity.type
_entity.pdbx_description
1 polymer ?
#
loop_
_entity_poly.entity_id
_entity_poly.type
_entity_poly.pdbx_seq_one_letter_code
_entity_poly.pdbx_strand_id
1 'polypeptide(L)'
;MKQKNIYIDVCALCRPFDDQEYMRIRLETEAVNLILSKVRDGNYKLIVSPVHIKEIKAISDTIERVELQMVLSEWGEHNTC
;
A
#
# COMPACT_ATOMS: atom_id res chain seq x y z
N MET A 1 -5.91 -1.28 23.95
CA MET A 1 -5.74 -2.47 23.06
C MET A 1 -4.51 -2.25 22.20
N LYS A 2 -3.72 -3.30 21.90
CA LYS A 2 -2.52 -3.18 21.06
C LYS A 2 -2.93 -3.21 19.57
N GLN A 3 -2.49 -2.23 18.78
CA GLN A 3 -2.67 -2.23 17.33
C GLN A 3 -1.95 -3.45 16.71
N LYS A 4 -2.55 -4.04 15.68
CA LYS A 4 -1.91 -5.13 14.91
C LYS A 4 -1.08 -4.54 13.79
N ASN A 5 0.10 -5.09 13.59
CA ASN A 5 0.98 -4.76 12.48
C ASN A 5 0.50 -5.51 11.24
N ILE A 6 0.42 -4.81 10.11
CA ILE A 6 0.11 -5.39 8.81
C ILE A 6 1.22 -5.03 7.82
N TYR A 7 1.51 -5.98 6.94
CA TYR A 7 2.40 -5.79 5.79
C TYR A 7 1.54 -5.98 4.55
N ILE A 8 1.55 -5.00 3.64
CA ILE A 8 0.78 -5.06 2.40
C ILE A 8 1.80 -5.18 1.27
N ASP A 9 1.66 -6.21 0.45
CA ASP A 9 2.55 -6.39 -0.70
C ASP A 9 2.42 -5.22 -1.68
N VAL A 10 3.53 -4.82 -2.32
CA VAL A 10 3.51 -3.71 -3.30
C VAL A 10 2.54 -4.01 -4.44
N CYS A 11 2.44 -5.26 -4.89
CA CYS A 11 1.49 -5.60 -5.96
C CYS A 11 0.02 -5.42 -5.56
N ALA A 12 -0.31 -5.51 -4.27
CA ALA A 12 -1.65 -5.21 -3.79
C ALA A 12 -1.89 -3.69 -3.79
N LEU A 13 -0.88 -2.90 -3.40
CA LEU A 13 -0.95 -1.44 -3.47
C LEU A 13 -1.04 -0.92 -4.91
N CYS A 14 -0.54 -1.68 -5.89
CA CYS A 14 -0.61 -1.35 -7.32
C CYS A 14 -2.01 -1.55 -7.95
N ARG A 15 -2.93 -2.28 -7.29
CA ARG A 15 -4.25 -2.62 -7.88
C ARG A 15 -5.10 -1.44 -8.35
N PRO A 16 -5.08 -0.25 -7.72
CA PRO A 16 -5.79 0.93 -8.24
C PRO A 16 -5.28 1.42 -9.60
N PHE A 17 -4.05 1.08 -9.99
CA PHE A 17 -3.40 1.51 -11.24
C PHE A 17 -3.55 0.48 -12.37
N ASP A 18 -3.92 -0.75 -12.05
CA ASP A 18 -4.23 -1.78 -13.03
C ASP A 18 -5.53 -1.46 -13.80
N ASP A 19 -5.76 -2.21 -14.88
CA ASP A 19 -6.95 -2.07 -15.72
C ASP A 19 -8.25 -2.36 -14.95
N GLN A 20 -8.99 -1.29 -14.66
CA GLN A 20 -10.24 -1.36 -13.90
C GLN A 20 -11.42 -1.90 -14.71
N GLU A 21 -11.27 -2.22 -16.00
CA GLU A 21 -12.34 -2.90 -16.76
C GLU A 21 -12.62 -4.31 -16.20
N TYR A 22 -11.63 -4.93 -15.56
CA TYR A 22 -11.80 -6.24 -14.93
C TYR A 22 -12.45 -6.13 -13.54
N MET A 23 -13.63 -6.75 -13.39
CA MET A 23 -14.35 -6.81 -12.10
C MET A 23 -13.46 -7.30 -10.95
N ARG A 24 -12.60 -8.29 -11.21
CA ARG A 24 -11.68 -8.82 -10.20
C ARG A 24 -10.74 -7.74 -9.66
N ILE A 25 -10.13 -6.95 -10.55
CA ILE A 25 -9.19 -5.89 -10.17
C ILE A 25 -9.92 -4.84 -9.34
N ARG A 26 -11.13 -4.44 -9.74
CA ARG A 26 -11.97 -3.50 -8.96
C ARG A 26 -12.22 -4.00 -7.54
N LEU A 27 -12.56 -5.27 -7.36
CA LEU A 27 -12.79 -5.84 -6.03
C LEU A 27 -11.51 -5.89 -5.18
N GLU A 28 -10.38 -6.22 -5.78
CA GLU A 28 -9.07 -6.21 -5.11
C GLU A 28 -8.69 -4.77 -4.68
N THR A 29 -8.88 -3.79 -5.56
CA THR A 29 -8.71 -2.35 -5.27
C THR A 29 -9.55 -1.91 -4.08
N GLU A 30 -10.85 -2.21 -4.06
CA GLU A 30 -11.73 -1.85 -2.96
C GLU A 30 -11.33 -2.52 -1.63
N ALA A 31 -10.88 -3.78 -1.68
CA ALA A 31 -10.39 -4.47 -0.50
C ALA A 31 -9.13 -3.80 0.08
N VAL A 32 -8.18 -3.40 -0.78
CA VAL A 32 -6.96 -2.69 -0.37
C VAL A 32 -7.31 -1.32 0.21
N ASN A 33 -8.20 -0.56 -0.45
CA ASN A 33 -8.67 0.73 0.04
C ASN A 33 -9.34 0.63 1.42
N LEU A 34 -10.14 -0.41 1.64
CA LEU A 34 -10.75 -0.67 2.95
C LEU A 34 -9.69 -0.94 4.03
N ILE A 35 -8.67 -1.75 3.72
CA ILE A 35 -7.56 -2.02 4.65
C ILE A 35 -6.80 -0.72 4.97
N LEU A 36 -6.48 0.08 3.96
CA LEU A 36 -5.80 1.36 4.12
C LEU A 36 -6.62 2.37 4.92
N SER A 37 -7.95 2.38 4.75
CA SER A 37 -8.84 3.18 5.62
C SER A 37 -8.69 2.77 7.09
N LYS A 38 -8.57 1.48 7.39
CA LYS A 38 -8.34 1.00 8.77
C LYS A 38 -6.96 1.32 9.31
N VAL A 39 -5.95 1.45 8.44
CA VAL A 39 -4.64 2.01 8.83
C VAL A 39 -4.80 3.48 9.19
N ARG A 40 -5.48 4.26 8.35
CA ARG A 40 -5.75 5.69 8.58
C ARG A 40 -6.54 5.95 9.86
N ASP A 41 -7.52 5.10 10.16
CA ASP A 41 -8.32 5.15 11.39
C ASP A 41 -7.53 4.72 12.65
N GLY A 42 -6.27 4.29 12.49
CA GLY A 42 -5.44 3.80 13.59
C GLY A 42 -5.89 2.44 14.13
N ASN A 43 -6.61 1.63 13.35
CA ASN A 43 -6.91 0.24 13.76
C ASN A 43 -5.72 -0.70 13.51
N TYR A 44 -4.90 -0.40 12.49
CA TYR A 44 -3.71 -1.17 12.11
C TYR A 44 -2.48 -0.26 11.96
N LYS A 45 -1.30 -0.83 12.17
CA LYS A 45 -0.02 -0.22 11.82
C LYS A 45 0.49 -0.83 10.53
N LEU A 46 0.62 -0.02 9.48
CA LEU A 46 1.26 -0.44 8.24
C LEU A 46 2.77 -0.46 8.43
N ILE A 47 3.40 -1.60 8.23
CA ILE A 47 4.85 -1.76 8.37
C ILE A 47 5.52 -1.59 7.01
N VAL A 48 6.49 -0.68 6.96
CA VAL A 48 7.30 -0.43 5.77
C VAL A 48 8.64 -1.17 5.90
N SER A 49 9.07 -1.78 4.80
CA SER A 49 10.36 -2.48 4.70
C SER A 49 11.22 -1.89 3.59
N PRO A 50 12.55 -2.09 3.62
CA PRO A 50 13.41 -1.73 2.49
C PRO A 50 13.01 -2.40 1.16
N VAL A 51 12.34 -3.55 1.22
CA VAL A 51 11.87 -4.28 0.03
C VAL A 51 10.80 -3.48 -0.71
N HIS A 52 9.84 -2.88 0.01
CA HIS A 52 8.85 -1.98 -0.60
C HIS A 52 9.52 -0.88 -1.42
N ILE A 53 10.55 -0.24 -0.85
CA ILE A 53 11.27 0.85 -1.51
C ILE A 53 11.97 0.37 -2.78
N LYS A 54 12.54 -0.84 -2.74
CA LYS A 54 13.20 -1.45 -3.89
C LYS A 54 12.21 -1.78 -5.01
N GLU A 55 11.07 -2.36 -4.67
CA GLU A 55 10.02 -2.73 -5.63
C GLU A 55 9.37 -1.51 -6.25
N ILE A 56 8.98 -0.52 -5.44
CA ILE A 56 8.37 0.73 -5.94
C ILE A 56 9.34 1.50 -6.84
N LYS A 57 10.64 1.50 -6.54
CA LYS A 57 11.66 2.10 -7.42
C LYS A 57 11.78 1.41 -8.78
N ALA A 58 11.37 0.15 -8.90
CA ALA A 58 11.41 -0.61 -10.15
C ALA A 58 10.15 -0.37 -11.03
N ILE A 59 9.11 0.28 -10.50
CA ILE A 59 7.92 0.65 -11.26
C ILE A 59 8.29 1.72 -12.29
N SER A 60 7.93 1.50 -13.56
CA SER A 60 8.25 2.40 -14.67
C SER A 60 7.37 3.66 -14.65
N ASP A 61 6.06 3.48 -14.42
CA ASP A 61 5.11 4.59 -14.33
C ASP A 61 5.48 5.51 -13.17
N THR A 62 5.55 6.81 -13.48
CA THR A 62 6.03 7.80 -12.52
C THR A 62 4.93 8.26 -11.58
N ILE A 63 3.68 8.28 -12.03
CA ILE A 63 2.53 8.67 -11.20
C ILE A 63 2.29 7.58 -10.17
N GLU A 64 2.19 6.31 -10.60
CA GLU A 64 2.04 5.15 -9.72
C GLU A 64 3.15 5.11 -8.66
N ARG A 65 4.41 5.27 -9.10
CA ARG A 65 5.56 5.25 -8.20
C ARG A 65 5.50 6.35 -7.14
N VAL A 66 5.13 7.59 -7.53
CA VAL A 66 5.04 8.73 -6.61
C VAL A 66 3.89 8.54 -5.63
N GLU A 67 2.72 8.09 -6.10
CA GLU A 67 1.57 7.85 -5.22
C GLU A 67 1.83 6.75 -4.19
N LEU A 68 2.46 5.65 -4.60
CA LEU A 68 2.85 4.58 -3.67
C LEU A 68 3.87 5.06 -2.64
N GLN A 69 4.84 5.90 -3.05
CA GLN A 69 5.78 6.52 -2.11
C GLN A 69 5.07 7.43 -1.11
N MET A 70 4.08 8.22 -1.55
CA MET A 70 3.28 9.06 -0.66
C MET A 70 2.54 8.21 0.37
N VAL A 71 1.85 7.15 -0.04
CA VAL A 71 1.12 6.23 0.85
C VAL A 71 2.05 5.66 1.93
N LEU A 72 3.23 5.15 1.56
CA LEU A 72 4.18 4.60 2.53
C LEU A 72 4.76 5.69 3.45
N SER A 73 4.98 6.91 2.94
CA SER A 73 5.53 8.00 3.73
C SER A 73 4.53 8.56 4.74
N GLU A 74 3.25 8.62 4.38
CA GLU A 74 2.20 9.20 5.23
C GLU A 74 1.70 8.21 6.29
N TRP A 75 1.49 6.95 5.92
CA TRP A 75 0.80 5.98 6.78
C TRP A 75 1.70 4.83 7.24
N GLY A 76 2.92 4.75 6.72
CA GLY A 76 3.85 3.67 7.00
C GLY A 76 4.75 3.93 8.20
N GLU A 77 4.80 2.97 9.13
CA GLU A 77 5.81 2.95 10.17
C GLU A 77 7.09 2.33 9.65
N HIS A 78 8.11 3.18 9.56
CA HIS A 78 9.46 2.78 9.23
C HIS A 78 10.07 2.22 10.51
N ASN A 79 10.19 0.90 10.60
CA ASN A 79 11.04 0.32 11.63
C ASN A 79 12.47 0.70 11.28
N THR A 80 13.00 1.71 11.95
CA THR A 80 14.44 1.96 12.00
C THR A 80 15.06 0.74 12.67
N CYS A 81 15.62 -0.15 11.86
CA CYS A 81 16.61 -1.12 12.36
C CYS A 81 17.83 -0.35 12.86
#